data_AF-A0A1D1ZXY4-F1
#
_entry.id   AF-A0A1D1ZXY4-F1
#
_cell.length_a   1.000
_cell.length_b   1.000
_cell.length_c   1.000
_cell.angle_alpha   90.00
_cell.angle_beta   90.00
_cell.angle_gamma   90.00
#
_symmetry.space_group_name_H-M   'P 1'
#
loop_
_entity.id
_entity.type
_entity.pdbx_description
1 polymer ?
#
loop_
_entity_poly.entity_id
_entity_poly.type
_entity_poly.pdbx_seq_one_letter_code
_entity_poly.pdbx_strand_id
1 'polypeptide(L)'
;MLDPVEFKLGAQELARAWAEVCPGGPLWEWVPQMTAFASSKGGGYLQLARVPVRGEGGSVAFFTYHILYSPSYRVPVLHFTAHDSAGATIHGLDILPHLPGPADGDASPLDSVLSQEDHPFLDEPFFQVHPCASQDTLALMLRGARGIPQGTSQLLRYMIAWLSVAAQPVGLAVPLSLHLQTQPGP
;
A
#
# COMPACT_ATOMS: atom_id res chain seq x y z
N MET A 1 -7.69 4.00 -15.84
CA MET A 1 -7.07 4.92 -14.87
C MET A 1 -8.12 5.22 -13.83
N LEU A 2 -7.75 5.13 -12.56
CA LEU A 2 -8.68 5.26 -11.43
C LEU A 2 -8.99 6.75 -11.18
N ASP A 3 -10.25 7.14 -11.07
CA ASP A 3 -10.61 8.48 -10.58
C ASP A 3 -10.66 8.53 -9.04
N PRO A 4 -10.69 9.73 -8.42
CA PRO A 4 -10.72 9.87 -6.96
C PRO A 4 -11.91 9.16 -6.27
N VAL A 5 -13.08 9.10 -6.92
CA VAL A 5 -14.29 8.47 -6.38
C VAL A 5 -14.16 6.96 -6.46
N GLU A 6 -13.72 6.44 -7.60
CA GLU A 6 -13.41 5.02 -7.80
C GLU A 6 -12.33 4.54 -6.83
N PHE A 7 -11.30 5.36 -6.58
CA PHE A 7 -10.27 5.07 -5.58
C PHE A 7 -10.86 4.90 -4.19
N LYS A 8 -11.66 5.87 -3.73
CA LYS A 8 -12.28 5.79 -2.41
C LYS A 8 -13.17 4.56 -2.27
N LEU A 9 -13.98 4.26 -3.30
CA LEU A 9 -14.82 3.06 -3.30
C LEU A 9 -13.98 1.77 -3.25
N GLY A 10 -12.96 1.65 -4.11
CA GLY A 10 -12.06 0.49 -4.11
C GLY A 10 -11.30 0.32 -2.80
N ALA A 11 -10.87 1.42 -2.19
CA ALA A 11 -10.25 1.44 -0.87
C ALA A 11 -11.20 0.93 0.23
N GLN A 12 -12.45 1.38 0.24
CA GLN A 12 -13.44 0.92 1.21
C GLN A 12 -13.76 -0.57 1.05
N GLU A 13 -13.88 -1.06 -0.19
CA GLU A 13 -14.07 -2.49 -0.46
C GLU A 13 -12.85 -3.32 -0.05
N LEU A 14 -11.63 -2.83 -0.29
CA LEU A 14 -10.41 -3.49 0.17
C LEU A 14 -10.40 -3.61 1.70
N ALA A 15 -10.71 -2.53 2.41
CA ALA A 15 -10.74 -2.55 3.87
C ALA A 15 -11.77 -3.54 4.42
N ARG A 16 -12.96 -3.57 3.82
CA ARG A 16 -14.01 -4.52 4.17
C ARG A 16 -13.58 -5.98 3.93
N ALA A 17 -13.11 -6.29 2.73
CA ALA A 17 -12.67 -7.63 2.36
C ALA A 17 -11.52 -8.11 3.24
N TRP A 18 -10.57 -7.20 3.56
CA TRP A 18 -9.46 -7.49 4.47
C TRP A 18 -9.94 -7.86 5.87
N ALA A 19 -10.90 -7.12 6.42
CA ALA A 19 -11.45 -7.41 7.75
C ALA A 19 -12.12 -8.79 7.83
N GLU A 20 -12.75 -9.25 6.75
CA GLU A 20 -13.36 -10.58 6.68
C GLU A 20 -12.32 -11.71 6.71
N VAL A 21 -11.15 -11.51 6.10
CA VAL A 21 -10.10 -12.55 6.02
C VAL A 21 -9.06 -12.50 7.14
N CYS A 22 -8.92 -11.38 7.83
CA CYS A 22 -7.94 -11.16 8.90
C CYS A 22 -8.63 -10.84 10.25
N PRO A 23 -9.44 -11.76 10.80
CA PRO A 23 -10.11 -11.53 12.07
C PRO A 23 -9.07 -11.38 13.20
N GLY A 24 -9.07 -10.23 13.87
CA GLY A 24 -8.19 -9.95 15.01
C GLY A 24 -6.77 -9.47 14.65
N GLY A 25 -6.48 -9.27 13.37
CA GLY A 25 -5.23 -8.63 12.91
C GLY A 25 -5.36 -7.10 12.75
N PRO A 26 -4.28 -6.42 12.32
CA PRO A 26 -4.35 -5.04 11.88
C PRO A 26 -5.38 -4.87 10.75
N LEU A 27 -6.18 -3.79 10.83
CA LEU A 27 -7.24 -3.49 9.88
C LEU A 27 -6.95 -2.21 9.12
N TRP A 28 -7.35 -2.20 7.85
CA TRP A 28 -7.35 -0.99 7.05
C TRP A 28 -8.51 -0.09 7.50
N GLU A 29 -8.19 1.16 7.80
CA GLU A 29 -9.16 2.18 8.22
C GLU A 29 -9.11 3.36 7.26
N TRP A 30 -10.27 3.85 6.84
CA TRP A 30 -10.36 5.07 6.01
C TRP A 30 -10.20 6.31 6.88
N VAL A 31 -9.18 7.11 6.60
CA VAL A 31 -8.92 8.40 7.25
C VAL A 31 -9.37 9.52 6.31
N PRO A 32 -10.49 10.21 6.60
CA PRO A 32 -10.94 11.33 5.78
C PRO A 32 -10.02 12.54 5.95
N GLN A 33 -9.83 13.29 4.87
CA GLN A 33 -9.07 14.54 4.89
C GLN A 33 -9.99 15.70 4.55
N MET A 34 -10.11 16.66 5.47
CA MET A 34 -11.12 17.73 5.43
C MET A 34 -10.62 19.01 4.75
N THR A 35 -9.36 19.04 4.30
CA THR A 35 -8.81 20.20 3.59
C THR A 35 -9.38 20.30 2.18
N ALA A 36 -9.57 21.51 1.67
CA ALA A 36 -10.18 21.73 0.35
C ALA A 36 -9.42 21.02 -0.79
N PHE A 37 -8.09 20.92 -0.67
CA PHE A 37 -7.22 20.22 -1.64
C PHE A 37 -7.31 18.69 -1.53
N ALA A 38 -7.94 18.14 -0.50
CA ALA A 38 -8.03 16.69 -0.35
C ALA A 38 -8.93 16.05 -1.40
N SER A 39 -9.96 16.75 -1.90
CA SER A 39 -10.86 16.20 -2.92
C SER A 39 -10.13 15.81 -4.20
N SER A 40 -9.12 16.59 -4.62
CA SER A 40 -8.31 16.25 -5.80
C SER A 40 -7.34 15.08 -5.53
N LYS A 41 -7.07 14.78 -4.25
CA LYS A 41 -6.25 13.67 -3.75
C LYS A 41 -7.08 12.47 -3.23
N GLY A 42 -8.34 12.29 -3.65
CA GLY A 42 -9.16 11.15 -3.22
C GLY A 42 -9.96 11.34 -1.92
N GLY A 43 -9.87 12.50 -1.28
CA GLY A 43 -10.65 12.87 -0.08
C GLY A 43 -10.20 12.19 1.22
N GLY A 44 -9.06 11.51 1.21
CA GLY A 44 -8.53 10.74 2.33
C GLY A 44 -7.54 9.67 1.89
N TYR A 45 -7.23 8.75 2.79
CA TYR A 45 -6.35 7.61 2.55
C TYR A 45 -6.77 6.41 3.41
N LEU A 46 -6.31 5.21 3.06
CA LEU A 46 -6.39 4.07 3.97
C LEU A 46 -5.16 4.02 4.85
N GLN A 47 -5.33 3.66 6.11
CA GLN A 47 -4.27 3.43 7.07
C GLN A 47 -4.33 2.00 7.60
N LEU A 48 -3.19 1.32 7.65
CA LEU A 48 -2.99 0.04 8.33
C LEU A 48 -1.89 0.23 9.36
N ALA A 49 -2.28 0.40 10.62
CA ALA A 49 -1.34 0.76 11.68
C ALA A 49 -0.76 -0.47 12.39
N ARG A 50 0.48 -0.31 12.91
CA ARG A 50 1.13 -1.25 13.83
C ARG A 50 1.30 -2.67 13.28
N VAL A 51 1.62 -2.81 12.01
CA VAL A 51 1.92 -4.10 11.39
C VAL A 51 3.31 -4.55 11.84
N PRO A 52 3.45 -5.71 12.49
CA PRO A 52 4.76 -6.24 12.84
C PRO A 52 5.46 -6.76 11.59
N VAL A 53 6.62 -6.20 11.27
CA VAL A 53 7.49 -6.63 10.17
C VAL A 53 8.76 -7.21 10.78
N ARG A 54 9.15 -8.39 10.30
CA ARG A 54 10.38 -9.06 10.71
C ARG A 54 11.47 -8.76 9.70
N GLY A 55 12.49 -8.04 10.16
CA GLY A 55 13.68 -7.75 9.40
C GLY A 55 14.74 -8.85 9.51
N GLU A 56 15.94 -8.54 9.03
CA GLU A 56 17.10 -9.41 9.18
C GLU A 56 17.47 -9.60 10.66
N GLY A 57 18.13 -10.73 10.96
CA GLY A 57 18.59 -11.06 12.31
C GLY A 57 17.47 -11.26 13.34
N GLY A 58 16.21 -11.33 12.91
CA GLY A 58 15.06 -11.46 13.82
C GLY A 58 14.62 -10.15 14.46
N SER A 59 15.10 -9.00 13.98
CA SER A 59 14.62 -7.70 14.42
C SER A 59 13.13 -7.54 14.10
N VAL A 60 12.39 -6.90 15.00
CA VAL A 60 10.96 -6.61 14.81
C VAL A 60 10.77 -5.10 14.84
N ALA A 61 10.14 -4.59 13.79
CA ALA A 61 9.71 -3.20 13.68
C ALA A 61 8.20 -3.16 13.42
N PHE A 62 7.57 -2.04 13.78
CA PHE A 62 6.14 -1.81 13.63
C PHE A 62 5.91 -0.76 12.55
N PHE A 63 5.27 -1.19 11.47
CA PHE A 63 5.04 -0.36 10.31
C PHE A 63 3.61 0.20 10.35
N THR A 64 3.45 1.42 9.87
CA THR A 64 2.15 2.03 9.59
C THR A 64 2.11 2.33 8.10
N TYR A 65 1.22 1.67 7.37
CA TYR A 65 1.09 1.81 5.92
C TYR A 65 -0.08 2.70 5.56
N HIS A 66 0.14 3.64 4.64
CA HIS A 66 -0.90 4.48 4.08
C HIS A 66 -1.05 4.22 2.58
N ILE A 67 -2.28 4.01 2.11
CA ILE A 67 -2.61 3.96 0.68
C ILE A 67 -3.26 5.28 0.29
N LEU A 68 -2.58 6.07 -0.54
CA LEU A 68 -3.04 7.37 -1.02
C LEU A 68 -3.38 7.31 -2.51
N TYR A 69 -4.17 8.25 -2.99
CA TYR A 69 -4.38 8.45 -4.42
C TYR A 69 -3.35 9.42 -5.00
N SER A 70 -2.67 9.03 -6.08
CA SER A 70 -1.84 9.94 -6.87
C SER A 70 -2.68 10.60 -7.98
N PRO A 71 -2.92 11.94 -7.93
CA PRO A 71 -3.68 12.62 -8.98
C PRO A 71 -2.96 12.64 -10.32
N SER A 72 -1.63 12.74 -10.29
CA SER A 72 -0.79 12.81 -11.50
C SER A 72 -0.80 11.51 -12.29
N TYR A 73 -0.71 10.37 -11.60
CA TYR A 73 -0.66 9.05 -12.23
C TYR A 73 -2.01 8.34 -12.25
N ARG A 74 -3.01 8.83 -11.51
CA ARG A 74 -4.36 8.25 -11.40
C ARG A 74 -4.35 6.79 -10.96
N VAL A 75 -3.51 6.51 -9.96
CA VAL A 75 -3.30 5.19 -9.33
C VAL A 75 -3.13 5.35 -7.82
N PRO A 76 -3.36 4.28 -7.04
CA PRO A 76 -2.94 4.21 -5.65
C PRO A 76 -1.41 4.23 -5.52
N VAL A 77 -0.92 4.79 -4.41
CA VAL A 77 0.49 4.83 -4.01
C VAL A 77 0.62 4.42 -2.55
N LEU A 78 1.64 3.63 -2.24
CA LEU A 78 1.87 3.09 -0.90
C LEU A 78 2.93 3.92 -0.19
N HIS A 79 2.57 4.47 0.96
CA HIS A 79 3.49 5.14 1.87
C HIS A 79 3.59 4.36 3.18
N PHE A 80 4.67 4.51 3.92
CA PHE A 80 4.77 3.96 5.26
C PHE A 80 5.74 4.72 6.17
N THR A 81 5.53 4.57 7.46
CA THR A 81 6.51 4.85 8.52
C THR A 81 6.82 3.56 9.27
N ALA A 82 7.98 3.54 9.92
CA ALA A 82 8.39 2.40 10.74
C ALA A 82 8.92 2.88 12.08
N HIS A 83 8.63 2.10 13.11
CA HIS A 83 9.12 2.31 14.46
C HIS A 83 9.80 1.03 14.96
N ASP A 84 10.89 1.16 15.69
CA ASP A 84 11.54 0.02 16.32
C ASP A 84 10.71 -0.52 17.50
N SER A 85 11.21 -1.59 18.13
CA SER A 85 10.55 -2.18 19.31
C SER A 85 10.46 -1.25 20.54
N ALA A 86 11.29 -0.21 20.59
CA ALA A 86 11.26 0.82 21.63
C ALA A 86 10.33 2.00 21.29
N GLY A 87 9.79 2.03 20.07
CA GLY A 87 8.91 3.09 19.56
C GLY A 87 9.66 4.25 18.90
N ALA A 88 10.99 4.16 18.72
CA ALA A 88 11.75 5.17 18.00
C ALA A 88 11.46 5.08 16.50
N THR A 89 11.23 6.22 15.86
CA THR A 89 11.00 6.28 14.40
C THR A 89 12.30 5.94 13.66
N ILE A 90 12.17 5.08 12.67
CA ILE A 90 13.27 4.67 11.79
C ILE A 90 13.26 5.57 10.54
N HIS A 91 14.42 6.14 10.20
CA HIS A 91 14.54 7.13 9.13
C HIS A 91 15.63 6.73 8.12
N GLY A 92 15.52 7.26 6.89
CA GLY A 92 16.55 7.10 5.87
C GLY A 92 16.94 5.64 5.62
N LEU A 93 18.24 5.38 5.54
CA LEU A 93 18.79 4.04 5.27
C LEU A 93 18.71 3.08 6.46
N ASP A 94 18.39 3.56 7.66
CA ASP A 94 18.20 2.70 8.84
C ASP A 94 16.99 1.78 8.68
N ILE A 95 16.13 2.01 7.68
CA ILE A 95 15.01 1.14 7.34
C ILE A 95 15.45 -0.19 6.72
N LEU A 96 16.60 -0.23 6.04
CA LEU A 96 17.02 -1.37 5.24
C LEU A 96 17.06 -2.70 6.01
N PRO A 97 17.60 -2.78 7.25
CA PRO A 97 17.62 -4.01 8.03
C PRO A 97 16.23 -4.52 8.43
N HIS A 98 15.21 -3.66 8.35
CA HIS A 98 13.83 -3.97 8.73
C HIS A 98 12.94 -4.40 7.56
N LEU A 99 13.46 -4.36 6.33
CA LEU A 99 12.76 -4.76 5.12
C LEU A 99 13.03 -6.24 4.77
N PRO A 100 12.13 -6.91 4.05
CA PRO A 100 12.35 -8.28 3.60
C PRO A 100 13.35 -8.34 2.44
N GLY A 101 14.44 -9.09 2.59
CA GLY A 101 15.41 -9.35 1.53
C GLY A 101 16.85 -9.30 2.05
N PRO A 102 17.84 -9.81 1.29
CA PRO A 102 19.24 -9.77 1.70
C PRO A 102 19.77 -8.33 1.66
N ALA A 103 20.30 -7.84 2.78
CA ALA A 103 21.04 -6.58 2.88
C ALA A 103 22.40 -6.65 2.14
N ASP A 104 22.90 -7.86 1.90
CA ASP A 104 24.18 -8.13 1.26
C ASP A 104 24.04 -8.14 -0.29
N GLY A 105 24.01 -6.95 -0.88
CA GLY A 105 24.08 -6.76 -2.33
C GLY A 105 24.41 -5.32 -2.68
N ASP A 106 25.46 -5.14 -3.47
CA ASP A 106 25.93 -3.86 -4.02
C ASP A 106 24.74 -3.02 -4.53
N ALA A 107 24.56 -1.80 -3.99
CA ALA A 107 23.38 -0.94 -4.15
C ALA A 107 22.03 -1.70 -4.05
N SER A 108 21.46 -1.77 -2.84
CA SER A 108 20.20 -2.50 -2.62
C SER A 108 19.14 -2.00 -3.62
N PRO A 109 18.47 -2.89 -4.40
CA PRO A 109 17.43 -2.50 -5.36
C PRO A 109 16.32 -1.64 -4.75
N LEU A 110 16.23 -1.65 -3.42
CA LEU A 110 15.37 -0.81 -2.58
C LEU A 110 15.59 0.70 -2.79
N ASP A 111 16.80 1.18 -3.07
CA ASP A 111 17.05 2.60 -3.34
C ASP A 111 16.37 3.08 -4.63
N SER A 112 16.13 2.17 -5.58
CA SER A 112 15.37 2.45 -6.80
C SER A 112 13.86 2.31 -6.65
N VAL A 113 13.41 1.72 -5.53
CA VAL A 113 12.01 1.39 -5.25
C VAL A 113 11.43 2.25 -4.13
N LEU A 114 12.24 2.82 -3.25
CA LEU A 114 11.82 3.63 -2.12
C LEU A 114 12.36 5.06 -2.22
N SER A 115 11.50 6.05 -2.00
CA SER A 115 11.89 7.45 -1.74
C SER A 115 11.42 7.87 -0.35
N GLN A 116 12.07 8.86 0.25
CA GLN A 116 11.57 9.53 1.45
C GLN A 116 10.94 10.86 1.03
N GLU A 117 9.65 11.04 1.31
CA GLU A 117 8.86 12.20 0.90
C GLU A 117 7.93 12.63 2.03
N ASP A 118 7.53 13.90 2.03
CA ASP A 118 6.55 14.38 3.00
C ASP A 118 5.16 13.84 2.69
N HIS A 119 4.48 13.34 3.72
CA HIS A 119 3.13 12.81 3.58
C HIS A 119 2.17 13.91 3.09
N PRO A 120 1.47 13.72 1.95
CA PRO A 120 0.69 14.76 1.27
C PRO A 120 -0.43 15.42 2.10
N PHE A 121 -0.78 14.83 3.25
CA PHE A 121 -1.81 15.32 4.16
C PHE A 121 -1.32 15.60 5.60
N LEU A 122 -0.17 15.04 5.98
CA LEU A 122 0.30 15.10 7.38
C LEU A 122 1.53 15.99 7.54
N ASP A 123 2.24 16.30 6.45
CA ASP A 123 3.46 17.11 6.49
C ASP A 123 4.56 16.48 7.37
N GLU A 124 4.60 15.15 7.38
CA GLU A 124 5.56 14.32 8.12
C GLU A 124 6.32 13.40 7.16
N PRO A 125 7.58 13.06 7.46
CA PRO A 125 8.38 12.23 6.56
C PRO A 125 7.84 10.79 6.51
N PHE A 126 7.50 10.34 5.31
CA PHE A 126 7.10 8.97 5.01
C PHE A 126 8.02 8.38 3.94
N PHE A 127 8.20 7.07 3.97
CA PHE A 127 8.73 6.36 2.82
C PHE A 127 7.62 6.15 1.79
N GLN A 128 7.88 6.32 0.51
CA GLN A 128 6.98 6.04 -0.59
C GLN A 128 7.55 4.90 -1.45
N VAL A 129 6.71 3.91 -1.77
CA VAL A 129 7.04 2.91 -2.79
C VAL A 129 6.81 3.52 -4.16
N HIS A 130 7.86 3.63 -4.95
CA HIS A 130 7.84 4.32 -6.23
C HIS A 130 6.86 3.64 -7.20
N PRO A 131 5.92 4.40 -7.79
CA PRO A 131 4.82 3.82 -8.56
C PRO A 131 5.27 3.13 -9.85
N CYS A 132 6.42 3.49 -10.43
CA CYS A 132 6.86 2.98 -11.73
C CYS A 132 7.13 1.46 -11.75
N ALA A 133 7.57 0.88 -10.64
CA ALA A 133 7.75 -0.58 -10.53
C ALA A 133 6.40 -1.33 -10.56
N SER A 134 5.32 -0.66 -10.13
CA SER A 134 3.97 -1.23 -10.06
C SER A 134 3.15 -0.99 -11.33
N GLN A 135 3.36 0.09 -12.07
CA GLN A 135 2.50 0.49 -13.18
C GLN A 135 2.56 -0.47 -14.38
N ASP A 136 3.75 -0.88 -14.81
CA ASP A 136 3.90 -1.80 -15.95
C ASP A 136 3.41 -3.21 -15.61
N THR A 137 3.72 -3.67 -14.40
CA THR A 137 3.24 -4.94 -13.84
C THR A 137 1.71 -4.95 -13.73
N LEU A 138 1.13 -3.88 -13.19
CA LEU A 138 -0.32 -3.74 -13.04
C LEU A 138 -1.01 -3.61 -14.40
N ALA A 139 -0.43 -2.88 -15.36
CA ALA A 139 -0.93 -2.82 -16.72
C ALA A 139 -0.94 -4.21 -17.39
N LEU A 140 0.08 -5.04 -17.15
CA LEU A 140 0.14 -6.42 -17.65
C LEU A 140 -0.91 -7.32 -16.97
N MET A 141 -1.08 -7.22 -15.65
CA MET A 141 -2.11 -7.98 -14.91
C MET A 141 -3.54 -7.58 -15.32
N LEU A 142 -3.75 -6.32 -15.67
CA LEU A 142 -5.05 -5.80 -16.12
C LEU A 142 -5.28 -5.94 -17.64
N ARG A 143 -4.29 -6.35 -18.44
CA ARG A 143 -4.46 -6.58 -19.89
C ARG A 143 -5.47 -7.69 -20.22
N GLY A 144 -5.80 -8.56 -19.26
CA GLY A 144 -6.93 -9.50 -19.36
C GLY A 144 -8.30 -8.89 -18.99
N ALA A 145 -8.32 -7.76 -18.30
CA ALA A 145 -9.52 -7.03 -17.88
C ALA A 145 -9.68 -5.75 -18.72
N ARG A 146 -9.96 -5.91 -20.02
CA ARG A 146 -10.24 -4.75 -20.89
C ARG A 146 -11.55 -4.07 -20.47
N GLY A 147 -11.44 -3.00 -19.70
CA GLY A 147 -12.56 -2.12 -19.36
C GLY A 147 -12.29 -1.33 -18.08
N ILE A 148 -12.83 -0.12 -18.01
CA ILE A 148 -13.04 0.65 -16.78
C ILE A 148 -13.59 -0.30 -15.70
N PRO A 149 -13.13 -0.24 -14.43
CA PRO A 149 -13.75 -0.98 -13.35
C PRO A 149 -15.26 -0.69 -13.28
N GLN A 150 -16.10 -1.56 -13.83
CA GLN A 150 -17.55 -1.42 -13.71
C GLN A 150 -17.99 -2.21 -12.48
N GLY A 151 -18.16 -1.49 -11.37
CA GLY A 151 -18.63 -2.04 -10.11
C GLY A 151 -17.54 -2.33 -9.08
N THR A 152 -17.98 -2.47 -7.83
CA THR A 152 -17.13 -2.61 -6.64
C THR A 152 -16.22 -3.83 -6.67
N SER A 153 -16.66 -4.96 -7.24
CA SER A 153 -15.84 -6.18 -7.34
C SER A 153 -14.62 -6.03 -8.25
N GLN A 154 -14.72 -5.25 -9.34
CA GLN A 154 -13.57 -5.02 -10.23
C GLN A 154 -12.58 -4.02 -9.62
N LEU A 155 -13.09 -3.02 -8.90
CA LEU A 155 -12.26 -2.11 -8.10
C LEU A 155 -11.51 -2.87 -7.01
N LEU A 156 -12.18 -3.79 -6.30
CA LEU A 156 -11.54 -4.62 -5.29
C LEU A 156 -10.42 -5.48 -5.89
N ARG A 157 -10.66 -6.15 -7.04
CA ARG A 157 -9.61 -6.89 -7.77
C ARG A 157 -8.42 -6.03 -8.11
N TYR A 158 -8.67 -4.83 -8.61
CA TYR A 158 -7.62 -3.88 -8.95
C TYR A 158 -6.79 -3.51 -7.71
N MET A 159 -7.44 -3.16 -6.61
CA MET A 159 -6.79 -2.77 -5.36
C MET A 159 -5.96 -3.92 -4.77
N ILE A 160 -6.48 -5.14 -4.77
CA ILE A 160 -5.75 -6.33 -4.31
C ILE A 160 -4.55 -6.61 -5.20
N ALA A 161 -4.72 -6.63 -6.53
CA ALA A 161 -3.63 -6.89 -7.46
C ALA A 161 -2.52 -5.84 -7.35
N TRP A 162 -2.89 -4.56 -7.25
CA TRP A 162 -1.94 -3.48 -7.01
C TRP A 162 -1.21 -3.64 -5.68
N LEU A 163 -1.94 -3.88 -4.58
CA LEU A 163 -1.34 -4.00 -3.25
C LEU A 163 -0.38 -5.19 -3.19
N SER A 164 -0.73 -6.32 -3.81
CA SER A 164 0.13 -7.51 -3.88
C SER A 164 1.48 -7.27 -4.55
N VAL A 165 1.60 -6.25 -5.40
CA VAL A 165 2.87 -5.84 -6.01
C VAL A 165 3.55 -4.78 -5.15
N ALA A 166 2.83 -3.72 -4.77
CA ALA A 166 3.39 -2.60 -4.01
C ALA A 166 3.88 -2.98 -2.61
N ALA A 167 3.29 -4.00 -2.00
CA ALA A 167 3.57 -4.43 -0.63
C ALA A 167 4.82 -5.32 -0.49
N GLN A 168 5.26 -5.98 -1.57
CA GLN A 168 6.39 -6.93 -1.54
C GLN A 168 7.69 -6.34 -0.99
N PRO A 169 8.20 -5.19 -1.48
CA PRO A 169 9.47 -4.64 -1.00
C PRO A 169 9.42 -4.14 0.45
N VAL A 170 8.23 -4.00 1.04
CA VAL A 170 8.01 -3.36 2.34
C VAL A 170 7.46 -4.29 3.41
N GLY A 171 7.47 -5.60 3.17
CA GLY A 171 7.15 -6.60 4.20
C GLY A 171 5.68 -6.71 4.56
N LEU A 172 4.79 -6.09 3.79
CA LEU A 172 3.35 -6.22 3.99
C LEU A 172 2.83 -7.49 3.29
N ALA A 173 2.43 -8.48 4.08
CA ALA A 173 1.85 -9.71 3.56
C ALA A 173 0.38 -9.50 3.18
N VAL A 174 0.05 -9.67 1.89
CA VAL A 174 -1.34 -9.67 1.41
C VAL A 174 -1.92 -11.09 1.49
N PRO A 175 -2.99 -11.34 2.26
CA PRO A 175 -3.59 -12.67 2.40
C PRO A 175 -4.03 -13.26 1.05
N LEU A 176 -3.68 -14.52 0.79
CA LEU A 176 -4.10 -15.21 -0.43
C LEU A 176 -5.63 -15.33 -0.54
N SER A 177 -6.32 -15.46 0.60
CA SER A 177 -7.79 -15.53 0.69
C SER A 177 -8.50 -14.31 0.07
N LEU A 178 -7.87 -13.13 0.07
CA LEU A 178 -8.41 -11.95 -0.63
C LEU A 178 -8.54 -12.18 -2.13
N HIS A 179 -7.55 -12.82 -2.74
CA HIS A 179 -7.56 -13.11 -4.17
C HIS A 179 -8.69 -14.09 -4.51
N LEU A 180 -8.98 -15.04 -3.62
CA LEU A 180 -10.04 -16.05 -3.79
C LEU A 180 -11.45 -15.44 -3.73
N GLN A 181 -11.67 -14.40 -2.92
CA GLN A 181 -12.97 -13.70 -2.84
C GLN A 181 -13.36 -13.00 -4.14
N THR A 182 -12.39 -12.80 -5.05
CA THR A 182 -12.62 -12.03 -6.27
C THR A 182 -12.69 -12.86 -7.55
N GLN A 183 -12.50 -14.18 -7.43
CA GLN A 183 -12.70 -15.12 -8.52
C GLN A 183 -14.18 -15.13 -8.92
N PRO A 184 -14.53 -15.13 -10.22
CA PRO A 184 -15.91 -15.40 -10.61
C PRO A 184 -16.31 -16.77 -10.07
N GLY A 185 -17.51 -16.87 -9.47
CA GLY A 185 -18.07 -18.15 -9.02
C GLY A 185 -18.15 -19.16 -10.18
N PRO A 186 -18.30 -20.46 -9.86
CA PRO A 186 -18.40 -21.52 -10.88
C PRO A 186 -19.57 -21.30 -11.85
#